data_AF-A0A6A6EKQ7-F1
#
_entry.id   AF-A0A6A6EKQ7-F1
#
_cell.length_a   1.000
_cell.length_b   1.000
_cell.length_c   1.000
_cell.angle_alpha   90.00
_cell.angle_beta   90.00
_cell.angle_gamma   90.00
#
_symmetry.space_group_name_H-M   'P 1'
#
loop_
_entity.id
_entity.type
_entity.pdbx_description
1 polymer ?
#
loop_
_entity_poly.entity_id
_entity_poly.type
_entity_poly.pdbx_seq_one_letter_code
_entity_poly.pdbx_strand_id
1 'polypeptide(L)'
;GGPAQVGFNGSANFVFVSHRLSFSPSSVYSKMLRDTAKQLAIINDVEARRSWLVPKLSLLLHMAHSSVREHTPAHLLDDLKDPVPFCEPHYDGFAVVSTLEGHGDVTVWGEGRDSFTLRSLLLGLNINLLKAIEITEPSSGNNLYGFEFMDIVTEPGRGAEMRVMPLMKSGKNWLQLSKLVDTLVFCAGLGEAILPEERRSTVCSSLPIGRDYLAAPMSCLGQLTKRCGGDFNAGGAICAAANSSRIMLSQDRFWNFSGDPFKKCKHDGNGSSTCWDSRNILQQVRKTGGSTSVSTTLHRRVPLSGVVVFGQ
;
A
#
# COMPACT_ATOMS: atom_id res chain seq x y z
N GLY A 1 18.28 63.34 7.54
CA GLY A 1 17.42 62.15 7.66
C GLY A 1 18.19 60.96 7.16
N GLY A 2 18.45 59.99 8.03
CA GLY A 2 19.02 58.69 7.65
C GLY A 2 17.92 57.63 7.63
N PRO A 3 18.01 56.59 6.80
CA PRO A 3 16.96 55.59 6.67
C PRO A 3 16.98 54.64 7.87
N ALA A 4 15.82 54.47 8.49
CA ALA A 4 15.59 53.45 9.52
C ALA A 4 15.46 52.07 8.86
N GLN A 5 16.39 51.17 9.14
CA GLN A 5 16.19 49.74 8.91
C GLN A 5 15.40 49.16 10.09
N VAL A 6 14.15 48.80 9.86
CA VAL A 6 13.36 48.01 10.80
C VAL A 6 13.57 46.54 10.45
N GLY A 7 14.42 45.87 11.22
CA GLY A 7 14.62 44.42 11.13
C GLY A 7 13.47 43.68 11.82
N PHE A 8 12.70 42.92 11.04
CA PHE A 8 11.67 42.03 11.57
C PHE A 8 12.31 40.68 11.91
N ASN A 9 12.85 40.54 13.12
CA ASN A 9 13.29 39.24 13.64
C ASN A 9 12.11 38.50 14.29
N GLY A 10 11.30 37.84 13.46
CA GLY A 10 10.29 36.89 13.91
C GLY A 10 10.84 35.47 13.86
N SER A 11 11.40 34.95 14.96
CA SER A 11 11.62 33.52 15.10
C SER A 11 10.29 32.84 15.41
N ALA A 12 9.67 32.22 14.41
CA ALA A 12 8.48 31.40 14.61
C ALA A 12 8.91 30.03 15.18
N ASN A 13 8.57 29.78 16.45
CA ASN A 13 8.68 28.45 17.04
C ASN A 13 7.47 27.61 16.62
N PHE A 14 7.69 26.67 15.71
CA PHE A 14 6.68 25.67 15.37
C PHE A 14 6.84 24.48 16.33
N VAL A 15 5.82 24.23 17.15
CA VAL A 15 5.74 23.02 17.96
C VAL A 15 4.90 22.00 17.18
N PHE A 16 5.55 20.96 16.65
CA PHE A 16 4.85 19.86 16.01
C PHE A 16 4.30 18.93 17.09
N VAL A 17 3.00 19.04 17.40
CA VAL A 17 2.33 18.14 18.34
C VAL A 17 1.82 16.92 17.57
N SER A 18 2.62 15.86 17.54
CA SER A 18 2.17 14.56 17.05
C SER A 18 1.23 13.92 18.07
N HIS A 19 -0.01 13.64 17.67
CA HIS A 19 -0.98 12.87 18.46
C HIS A 19 -0.90 11.37 18.13
N ARG A 20 0.19 10.93 17.49
CA ARG A 20 0.38 9.55 17.05
C ARG A 20 1.15 8.78 18.11
N LEU A 21 0.54 7.71 18.63
CA LEU A 21 1.23 6.74 19.47
C LEU A 21 2.13 5.86 18.59
N SER A 22 3.44 5.91 18.81
CA SER A 22 4.41 5.01 18.19
C SER A 22 4.72 3.85 19.15
N PHE A 23 4.86 2.66 18.59
CA PHE A 23 5.33 1.48 19.33
C PHE A 23 6.68 1.06 18.78
N SER A 24 7.57 0.61 19.66
CA SER A 24 8.87 0.08 19.24
C SER A 24 8.68 -1.20 18.42
N PRO A 25 9.35 -1.35 17.27
CA PRO A 25 9.33 -2.60 16.51
C PRO A 25 9.87 -3.74 17.36
N SER A 26 9.33 -4.95 17.17
CA SER A 26 9.90 -6.13 17.80
C SER A 26 11.27 -6.44 17.19
N SER A 27 12.27 -6.64 18.04
CA SER A 27 13.57 -7.22 17.64
C SER A 27 13.49 -8.73 17.41
N VAL A 28 12.38 -9.37 17.80
CA VAL A 28 12.15 -10.80 17.60
C VAL A 28 11.60 -11.02 16.19
N TYR A 29 12.41 -11.63 15.33
CA TYR A 29 12.13 -11.86 13.91
C TYR A 29 10.72 -12.39 13.63
N SER A 30 10.33 -13.53 14.19
CA SER A 30 9.03 -14.15 13.93
C SER A 30 7.86 -13.30 14.41
N LYS A 31 8.06 -12.55 15.51
CA LYS A 31 7.04 -11.60 15.99
C LYS A 31 6.91 -10.43 15.03
N MET A 32 8.03 -9.86 14.55
CA MET A 32 8.03 -8.79 13.55
C MET A 32 7.30 -9.24 12.27
N LEU A 33 7.58 -10.43 11.74
CA LEU A 33 6.87 -10.97 10.57
C LEU A 33 5.35 -11.00 10.80
N ARG A 34 4.91 -11.59 11.92
CA ARG A 34 3.48 -11.74 12.24
C ARG A 34 2.77 -10.42 12.50
N ASP A 35 3.44 -9.45 13.11
CA ASP A 35 2.89 -8.12 13.33
C ASP A 35 2.78 -7.34 12.01
N THR A 36 3.84 -7.38 11.19
CA THR A 36 3.87 -6.66 9.91
C THR A 36 2.97 -7.28 8.84
N ALA A 37 2.67 -8.58 8.92
CA ALA A 37 1.66 -9.22 8.06
C ALA A 37 0.24 -8.65 8.24
N LYS A 38 -0.05 -8.05 9.40
CA LYS A 38 -1.32 -7.38 9.70
C LYS A 38 -1.30 -5.89 9.33
N GLN A 39 -0.15 -5.38 8.91
CA GLN A 39 0.06 -4.00 8.49
C GLN A 39 -0.17 -3.87 6.98
N LEU A 40 -0.57 -2.69 6.53
CA LEU A 40 -0.94 -2.37 5.16
C LEU A 40 -0.07 -1.25 4.61
N ALA A 41 0.27 -1.36 3.34
CA ALA A 41 1.03 -0.40 2.59
C ALA A 41 0.28 0.04 1.34
N ILE A 42 0.39 1.31 0.97
CA ILE A 42 0.12 1.76 -0.40
C ILE A 42 1.45 1.89 -1.13
N ILE A 43 1.55 1.23 -2.27
CA ILE A 43 2.61 1.49 -3.23
C ILE A 43 2.01 2.32 -4.35
N ASN A 44 2.56 3.52 -4.58
CA ASN A 44 2.14 4.40 -5.66
C ASN A 44 3.23 4.42 -6.74
N ASP A 45 2.90 3.94 -7.93
CA ASP A 45 3.74 4.09 -9.12
C ASP A 45 3.46 5.47 -9.71
N VAL A 46 4.43 6.37 -9.52
CA VAL A 46 4.31 7.78 -9.88
C VAL A 46 4.37 7.99 -11.40
N GLU A 47 5.09 7.14 -12.11
CA GLU A 47 5.25 7.22 -13.56
C GLU A 47 4.00 6.70 -14.25
N ALA A 48 3.54 5.52 -13.84
CA ALA A 48 2.32 4.93 -14.38
C ALA A 48 1.03 5.54 -13.81
N ARG A 49 1.13 6.38 -12.76
CA ARG A 49 -0.01 7.02 -12.09
C ARG A 49 -1.09 6.03 -11.69
N ARG A 50 -0.69 5.03 -10.90
CA ARG A 50 -1.55 3.96 -10.39
C ARG A 50 -1.00 3.45 -9.05
N SER A 51 -1.87 2.86 -8.26
CA SER A 51 -1.53 2.46 -6.89
C SER A 51 -2.08 1.08 -6.55
N TRP A 52 -1.46 0.44 -5.56
CA TRP A 52 -1.94 -0.81 -4.98
C TRP A 52 -1.90 -0.75 -3.46
N LEU A 53 -2.98 -1.20 -2.82
CA LEU A 53 -3.01 -1.53 -1.40
C LEU A 53 -2.53 -2.97 -1.25
N VAL A 54 -1.48 -3.17 -0.46
CA VAL A 54 -0.85 -4.48 -0.26
C VAL A 54 -0.55 -4.73 1.22
N PRO A 55 -0.37 -5.99 1.65
CA PRO A 55 0.21 -6.27 2.95
C PRO A 55 1.61 -5.64 3.05
N LYS A 56 1.91 -4.95 4.16
CA LYS A 56 3.21 -4.32 4.37
C LYS A 56 4.35 -5.35 4.37
N LEU A 57 4.08 -6.59 4.80
CA LEU A 57 5.09 -7.65 4.75
C LEU A 57 5.45 -8.04 3.31
N SER A 58 4.51 -7.99 2.36
CA SER A 58 4.79 -8.19 0.94
C SER A 58 5.65 -7.07 0.37
N LEU A 59 5.43 -5.82 0.81
CA LEU A 59 6.33 -4.69 0.50
C LEU A 59 7.74 -4.93 1.06
N LEU A 60 7.88 -5.36 2.32
CA LEU A 60 9.20 -5.66 2.91
C LEU A 60 9.94 -6.77 2.18
N LEU A 61 9.23 -7.82 1.75
CA LEU A 61 9.82 -8.88 0.94
C LEU A 61 10.34 -8.32 -0.39
N HIS A 62 9.54 -7.49 -1.06
CA HIS A 62 9.95 -6.84 -2.30
C HIS A 62 11.17 -5.90 -2.11
N MET A 63 11.21 -5.17 -0.99
CA MET A 63 12.37 -4.36 -0.61
C MET A 63 13.62 -5.21 -0.38
N ALA A 64 13.49 -6.39 0.24
CA ALA A 64 14.61 -7.30 0.46
C ALA A 64 15.21 -7.79 -0.87
N HIS A 65 14.37 -8.28 -1.80
CA HIS A 65 14.82 -8.64 -3.15
C HIS A 65 15.46 -7.46 -3.89
N SER A 66 14.88 -6.27 -3.79
CA SER A 66 15.43 -5.06 -4.40
C SER A 66 16.79 -4.69 -3.80
N SER A 67 16.95 -4.85 -2.49
CA SER A 67 18.21 -4.61 -1.80
C SER A 67 19.30 -5.58 -2.26
N VAL A 68 18.99 -6.87 -2.42
CA VAL A 68 19.93 -7.86 -2.98
C VAL A 68 20.39 -7.45 -4.37
N ARG A 69 19.45 -7.09 -5.25
CA ARG A 69 19.78 -6.69 -6.62
C ARG A 69 20.63 -5.43 -6.67
N GLU A 70 20.31 -4.43 -5.85
CA GLU A 70 21.06 -3.16 -5.79
C GLU A 70 22.51 -3.36 -5.30
N HIS A 71 22.71 -4.28 -4.35
CA HIS A 71 24.04 -4.60 -3.82
C HIS A 71 24.80 -5.64 -4.67
N THR A 72 24.19 -6.13 -5.76
CA THR A 72 24.83 -7.08 -6.69
C THR A 72 25.39 -6.33 -7.89
N PRO A 73 26.69 -6.46 -8.21
CA PRO A 73 27.27 -5.86 -9.41
C PRO A 73 26.52 -6.29 -10.68
N ALA A 74 26.31 -5.35 -11.61
CA ALA A 74 25.47 -5.59 -12.80
C ALA A 74 25.88 -6.83 -13.62
N HIS A 75 27.18 -7.12 -13.73
CA HIS A 75 27.70 -8.26 -14.47
C HIS A 75 27.45 -9.63 -13.80
N LEU A 76 26.96 -9.65 -12.56
CA LEU A 76 26.63 -10.86 -11.80
C LEU A 76 25.12 -11.07 -11.65
N LEU A 77 24.28 -10.17 -12.18
CA LEU A 77 22.83 -10.25 -12.01
C LEU A 77 22.21 -11.46 -12.71
N ASP A 78 22.76 -11.87 -13.86
CA ASP A 78 22.23 -13.01 -14.63
C ASP A 78 22.47 -14.36 -13.92
N ASP A 79 23.56 -14.45 -13.15
CA ASP A 79 23.93 -15.63 -12.36
C ASP A 79 23.49 -15.52 -10.89
N LEU A 80 22.80 -14.44 -10.52
CA LEU A 80 22.42 -14.15 -9.15
C LEU A 80 21.41 -15.20 -8.66
N LYS A 81 21.87 -16.07 -7.77
CA LYS A 81 20.98 -16.87 -6.92
C LYS A 81 20.55 -16.00 -5.74
N ASP A 82 19.37 -15.39 -5.85
CA ASP A 82 18.80 -14.58 -4.78
C ASP A 82 18.66 -15.43 -3.49
N PRO A 83 19.32 -15.06 -2.38
CA PRO A 83 19.22 -15.79 -1.12
C PRO A 83 17.89 -15.55 -0.40
N VAL A 84 17.13 -14.53 -0.78
CA VAL A 84 15.81 -14.23 -0.21
C VAL A 84 14.78 -15.17 -0.84
N PRO A 85 13.99 -15.92 -0.04
CA PRO A 85 13.00 -16.83 -0.60
C PRO A 85 11.84 -16.06 -1.24
N PHE A 86 11.48 -16.43 -2.46
CA PHE A 86 10.30 -15.91 -3.15
C PHE A 86 9.01 -16.48 -2.54
N CYS A 87 7.96 -15.67 -2.53
CA CYS A 87 6.62 -16.09 -2.14
C CYS A 87 5.72 -16.14 -3.37
N GLU A 88 4.93 -17.22 -3.50
CA GLU A 88 3.91 -17.33 -4.55
C GLU A 88 2.89 -16.19 -4.46
N PRO A 89 2.23 -15.83 -5.59
CA PRO A 89 1.17 -14.83 -5.59
C PRO A 89 0.09 -15.12 -4.54
N HIS A 90 -0.24 -14.11 -3.73
CA HIS A 90 -1.14 -14.25 -2.59
C HIS A 90 -1.94 -12.97 -2.36
N TYR A 91 -3.06 -13.11 -1.66
CA TYR A 91 -3.88 -11.97 -1.21
C TYR A 91 -3.74 -11.70 0.30
N ASP A 92 -3.07 -12.56 1.07
CA ASP A 92 -2.93 -12.43 2.52
C ASP A 92 -1.44 -12.40 2.92
N GLY A 93 -1.07 -11.40 3.74
CA GLY A 93 0.31 -11.21 4.20
C GLY A 93 0.84 -12.38 5.04
N PHE A 94 -0.01 -13.22 5.61
CA PHE A 94 0.43 -14.42 6.33
C PHE A 94 1.07 -15.49 5.42
N ALA A 95 0.80 -15.48 4.11
CA ALA A 95 1.52 -16.34 3.17
C ALA A 95 3.03 -16.05 3.17
N VAL A 96 3.39 -14.77 3.29
CA VAL A 96 4.79 -14.32 3.37
C VAL A 96 5.42 -14.73 4.72
N VAL A 97 4.64 -14.74 5.80
CA VAL A 97 5.12 -15.27 7.10
C VAL A 97 5.54 -16.73 6.96
N SER A 98 4.68 -17.57 6.38
CA SER A 98 4.99 -18.98 6.15
C SER A 98 6.21 -19.19 5.25
N THR A 99 6.48 -18.26 4.33
CA THR A 99 7.66 -18.29 3.44
C THR A 99 8.94 -17.91 4.18
N LEU A 100 8.87 -16.92 5.08
CA LEU A 100 10.05 -16.33 5.73
C LEU A 100 10.38 -16.91 7.12
N GLU A 101 9.41 -17.55 7.77
CA GLU A 101 9.64 -18.24 9.04
C GLU A 101 10.71 -19.33 8.87
N GLY A 102 11.62 -19.44 9.84
CA GLY A 102 12.77 -20.35 9.77
C GLY A 102 13.94 -19.88 8.90
N HIS A 103 13.78 -18.85 8.06
CA HIS A 103 14.82 -18.38 7.13
C HIS A 103 15.64 -17.19 7.65
N GLY A 104 15.41 -16.76 8.90
CA GLY A 104 16.04 -15.55 9.44
C GLY A 104 17.58 -15.59 9.49
N ASP A 105 18.17 -16.78 9.60
CA ASP A 105 19.63 -16.98 9.67
C ASP A 105 20.30 -17.16 8.30
N VAL A 106 19.53 -17.10 7.20
CA VAL A 106 20.10 -17.13 5.84
C VAL A 106 21.02 -15.92 5.67
N THR A 107 22.26 -16.18 5.23
CA THR A 107 23.22 -15.11 4.91
C THR A 107 22.86 -14.50 3.57
N VAL A 108 22.69 -13.18 3.55
CA VAL A 108 22.40 -12.39 2.35
C VAL A 108 23.70 -11.85 1.76
N TRP A 109 24.57 -11.30 2.61
CA TRP A 109 25.89 -10.79 2.22
C TRP A 109 26.93 -11.08 3.30
N GLY A 110 28.20 -10.95 2.92
CA GLY A 110 29.33 -11.17 3.83
C GLY A 110 29.54 -12.64 4.19
N GLU A 111 30.57 -12.90 4.99
CA GLU A 111 30.97 -14.26 5.36
C GLU A 111 31.39 -14.32 6.84
N GLY A 112 31.23 -15.49 7.45
CA GLY A 112 31.69 -15.75 8.81
C GLY A 112 31.12 -14.77 9.85
N ARG A 113 31.99 -14.02 10.51
CA ARG A 113 31.60 -13.06 11.57
C ARG A 113 31.02 -11.76 11.03
N ASP A 114 31.22 -11.46 9.75
CA ASP A 114 30.71 -10.26 9.08
C ASP A 114 29.45 -10.57 8.25
N SER A 115 28.83 -11.74 8.50
CA SER A 115 27.61 -12.17 7.80
C SER A 115 26.44 -11.23 8.11
N PHE A 116 25.81 -10.72 7.06
CA PHE A 116 24.56 -9.99 7.14
C PHE A 116 23.40 -10.92 6.77
N THR A 117 22.50 -11.17 7.72
CA THR A 117 21.43 -12.17 7.58
C THR A 117 20.13 -11.56 7.08
N LEU A 118 19.22 -12.41 6.58
CA LEU A 118 17.88 -12.03 6.18
C LEU A 118 17.09 -11.40 7.33
N ARG A 119 17.29 -11.88 8.57
CA ARG A 119 16.74 -11.25 9.78
C ARG A 119 17.21 -9.81 9.91
N SER A 120 18.52 -9.58 9.82
CA SER A 120 19.10 -8.23 9.93
C SER A 120 18.57 -7.31 8.82
N LEU A 121 18.48 -7.81 7.58
CA LEU A 121 17.93 -7.08 6.45
C LEU A 121 16.47 -6.64 6.70
N LEU A 122 15.58 -7.59 7.00
CA LEU A 122 14.16 -7.30 7.15
C LEU A 122 13.87 -6.42 8.38
N LEU A 123 14.60 -6.60 9.48
CA LEU A 123 14.50 -5.71 10.65
C LEU A 123 14.96 -4.29 10.29
N GLY A 124 16.09 -4.13 9.59
CA GLY A 124 16.61 -2.85 9.13
C GLY A 124 15.61 -2.12 8.21
N LEU A 125 15.13 -2.79 7.17
CA LEU A 125 14.13 -2.24 6.24
C LEU A 125 12.84 -1.82 6.96
N ASN A 126 12.37 -2.61 7.94
CA ASN A 126 11.19 -2.24 8.73
C ASN A 126 11.46 -1.01 9.62
N ILE A 127 12.66 -0.88 10.19
CA ILE A 127 13.08 0.32 10.92
C ILE A 127 13.09 1.54 9.99
N ASN A 128 13.62 1.41 8.78
CA ASN A 128 13.66 2.49 7.79
C ASN A 128 12.25 2.95 7.41
N LEU A 129 11.34 1.99 7.17
CA LEU A 129 9.92 2.30 6.95
C LEU A 129 9.33 3.04 8.14
N LEU A 130 9.59 2.61 9.38
CA LEU A 130 9.06 3.29 10.57
C LEU A 130 9.57 4.72 10.71
N LYS A 131 10.85 4.96 10.42
CA LYS A 131 11.42 6.32 10.37
C LYS A 131 10.74 7.17 9.32
N ALA A 132 10.57 6.65 8.10
CA ALA A 132 9.86 7.36 7.02
C ALA A 132 8.41 7.70 7.42
N ILE A 133 7.71 6.75 8.04
CA ILE A 133 6.33 6.90 8.51
C ILE A 133 6.20 7.97 9.61
N GLU A 134 7.19 8.08 10.50
CA GLU A 134 7.20 9.03 11.62
C GLU A 134 7.26 10.48 11.13
N ILE A 135 8.03 10.74 10.09
CA ILE A 135 8.24 12.08 9.52
C ILE A 135 7.29 12.41 8.36
N THR A 136 6.52 11.43 7.86
CA THR A 136 5.58 11.64 6.75
C THR A 136 4.38 12.48 7.19
N GLU A 137 4.14 13.58 6.49
CA GLU A 137 2.94 14.40 6.62
C GLU A 137 1.66 13.62 6.25
N PRO A 138 0.54 13.82 6.95
CA PRO A 138 -0.73 13.24 6.53
C PRO A 138 -1.16 13.73 5.14
N SER A 139 -1.58 12.81 4.26
CA SER A 139 -2.11 13.18 2.93
C SER A 139 -3.26 14.19 3.04
N SER A 140 -3.25 15.28 2.28
CA SER A 140 -4.26 16.35 2.45
C SER A 140 -4.47 17.13 1.16
N GLY A 141 -5.61 17.81 1.03
CA GLY A 141 -6.02 18.44 -0.23
C GLY A 141 -6.16 17.39 -1.33
N ASN A 142 -5.19 17.34 -2.25
CA ASN A 142 -5.04 16.30 -3.26
C ASN A 142 -3.64 15.66 -3.25
N ASN A 143 -2.85 15.90 -2.22
CA ASN A 143 -1.45 15.50 -2.19
C ASN A 143 -1.26 14.25 -1.34
N LEU A 144 -0.50 13.31 -1.88
CA LEU A 144 0.14 12.25 -1.12
C LEU A 144 1.52 12.72 -0.68
N TYR A 145 1.95 12.22 0.47
CA TYR A 145 3.26 12.45 1.04
C TYR A 145 3.84 11.09 1.41
N GLY A 146 5.15 10.96 1.28
CA GLY A 146 5.87 9.70 1.48
C GLY A 146 7.29 9.81 0.95
N PHE A 147 7.96 8.68 0.84
CA PHE A 147 9.36 8.59 0.41
C PHE A 147 9.50 7.66 -0.79
N GLU A 148 10.57 7.87 -1.55
CA GLU A 148 10.92 6.98 -2.66
C GLU A 148 11.31 5.61 -2.13
N PHE A 149 10.82 4.57 -2.79
CA PHE A 149 11.05 3.17 -2.43
C PHE A 149 12.55 2.88 -2.31
N MET A 150 13.34 3.31 -3.31
CA MET A 150 14.78 3.05 -3.31
C MET A 150 15.50 3.81 -2.21
N ASP A 151 15.09 5.02 -1.84
CA ASP A 151 15.71 5.75 -0.73
C ASP A 151 15.56 5.00 0.61
N ILE A 152 14.44 4.31 0.81
CA ILE A 152 14.20 3.49 2.02
C ILE A 152 15.03 2.19 1.98
N VAL A 153 15.25 1.64 0.77
CA VAL A 153 16.01 0.40 0.56
C VAL A 153 17.52 0.63 0.68
N THR A 154 18.04 1.76 0.19
CA THR A 154 19.49 2.01 0.09
C THR A 154 20.04 2.89 1.20
N GLU A 155 19.19 3.58 1.96
CA GLU A 155 19.58 4.46 3.06
C GLU A 155 20.69 5.46 2.64
N PRO A 156 20.44 6.34 1.65
CA PRO A 156 21.47 7.23 1.14
C PRO A 156 22.04 8.08 2.29
N GLY A 157 23.38 8.14 2.40
CA GLY A 157 24.04 8.76 3.56
C GLY A 157 23.74 10.24 3.80
N ARG A 158 23.20 10.95 2.79
CA ARG A 158 22.72 12.33 2.90
C ARG A 158 21.29 12.45 3.46
N GLY A 159 20.62 11.33 3.71
CA GLY A 159 19.19 11.26 3.98
C GLY A 159 18.33 11.24 2.70
N ALA A 160 17.03 11.13 2.91
CA ALA A 160 16.01 11.11 1.87
C ALA A 160 15.05 12.29 2.05
N GLU A 161 14.56 12.84 0.94
CA GLU A 161 13.59 13.94 0.97
C GLU A 161 12.17 13.41 0.90
N MET A 162 11.27 14.01 1.68
CA MET A 162 9.86 13.67 1.60
C MET A 162 9.31 14.15 0.25
N ARG A 163 8.76 13.22 -0.52
CA ARG A 163 8.14 13.50 -1.80
C ARG A 163 6.68 13.90 -1.62
N VAL A 164 6.23 14.83 -2.46
CA VAL A 164 4.82 15.23 -2.58
C VAL A 164 4.31 14.85 -3.95
N MET A 165 3.20 14.11 -4.01
CA MET A 165 2.58 13.69 -5.27
C MET A 165 1.12 14.17 -5.38
N PRO A 166 0.81 15.07 -6.33
CA PRO A 166 -0.55 15.56 -6.52
C PRO A 166 -1.42 14.56 -7.32
N LEU A 167 -2.49 14.09 -6.70
CA LEU A 167 -3.52 13.28 -7.32
C LEU A 167 -4.40 14.10 -8.27
N MET A 168 -4.72 13.49 -9.41
CA MET A 168 -5.80 13.92 -10.30
C MET A 168 -7.15 13.81 -9.61
N LYS A 169 -8.15 14.48 -10.18
CA LYS A 169 -9.55 14.36 -9.72
C LYS A 169 -10.01 12.90 -9.62
N SER A 170 -9.55 12.04 -10.53
CA SER A 170 -9.86 10.61 -10.57
C SER A 170 -9.27 9.80 -9.41
N GLY A 171 -8.22 10.28 -8.73
CA GLY A 171 -7.63 9.60 -7.57
C GLY A 171 -8.17 10.07 -6.22
N LYS A 172 -8.97 11.14 -6.17
CA LYS A 172 -9.42 11.73 -4.89
C LYS A 172 -10.27 10.79 -4.04
N ASN A 173 -10.97 9.85 -4.66
CA ASN A 173 -11.91 8.95 -3.99
C ASN A 173 -11.25 7.92 -3.07
N TRP A 174 -9.94 7.74 -3.13
CA TRP A 174 -9.18 6.91 -2.18
C TRP A 174 -8.21 7.69 -1.30
N LEU A 175 -8.12 9.02 -1.42
CA LEU A 175 -7.27 9.82 -0.53
C LEU A 175 -7.59 9.60 0.96
N GLN A 176 -8.85 9.28 1.29
CA GLN A 176 -9.20 8.96 2.67
C GLN A 176 -8.67 7.61 3.13
N LEU A 177 -8.39 6.70 2.20
CA LEU A 177 -7.80 5.38 2.46
C LEU A 177 -6.29 5.49 2.75
N SER A 178 -5.57 6.43 2.12
CA SER A 178 -4.14 6.64 2.41
C SER A 178 -3.87 7.07 3.86
N LYS A 179 -4.89 7.61 4.55
CA LYS A 179 -4.84 8.00 5.96
C LYS A 179 -5.06 6.84 6.93
N LEU A 180 -5.44 5.67 6.41
CA LEU A 180 -5.77 4.49 7.22
C LEU A 180 -4.70 3.40 7.16
N VAL A 181 -3.83 3.45 6.16
CA VAL A 181 -2.74 2.49 5.98
C VAL A 181 -1.56 2.85 6.86
N ASP A 182 -0.69 1.88 7.12
CA ASP A 182 0.46 2.08 8.00
C ASP A 182 1.61 2.78 7.28
N THR A 183 1.74 2.59 5.97
CA THR A 183 2.79 3.20 5.15
C THR A 183 2.33 3.51 3.73
N LEU A 184 2.96 4.53 3.13
CA LEU A 184 2.82 4.89 1.73
C LEU A 184 4.22 5.13 1.16
N VAL A 185 4.53 4.45 0.06
CA VAL A 185 5.82 4.58 -0.63
C VAL A 185 5.60 4.91 -2.11
N PHE A 186 6.50 5.71 -2.67
CA PHE A 186 6.53 6.03 -4.08
C PHE A 186 7.52 5.15 -4.82
N CYS A 187 7.19 4.77 -6.04
CA CYS A 187 8.09 4.02 -6.91
C CYS A 187 7.84 4.43 -8.37
N ALA A 188 8.68 3.94 -9.29
CA ALA A 188 8.46 4.04 -10.72
C ALA A 188 8.71 2.68 -11.36
N GLY A 189 7.85 2.28 -12.29
CA GLY A 189 8.06 1.07 -13.07
C GLY A 189 7.91 -0.25 -12.30
N LEU A 190 7.05 -0.28 -11.27
CA LEU A 190 6.81 -1.51 -10.48
C LEU A 190 6.22 -2.64 -11.34
N GLY A 191 5.50 -2.29 -12.40
CA GLY A 191 4.72 -3.24 -13.19
C GLY A 191 3.35 -3.49 -12.56
N GLU A 192 2.87 -4.74 -12.59
CA GLU A 192 1.59 -5.13 -12.00
C GLU A 192 1.81 -5.81 -10.65
N ALA A 193 1.51 -5.11 -9.55
CA ALA A 193 1.61 -5.71 -8.21
C ALA A 193 0.46 -6.68 -7.88
N ILE A 194 -0.68 -6.52 -8.55
CA ILE A 194 -1.87 -7.35 -8.35
C ILE A 194 -2.37 -7.79 -9.72
N LEU A 195 -2.57 -9.09 -9.88
CA LEU A 195 -2.99 -9.72 -11.13
C LEU A 195 -4.13 -10.69 -10.87
N PRO A 196 -5.08 -10.83 -11.81
CA PRO A 196 -6.06 -11.90 -11.74
C PRO A 196 -5.39 -13.24 -12.02
N GLU A 197 -5.85 -14.29 -11.32
CA GLU A 197 -5.43 -15.67 -11.55
C GLU A 197 -5.71 -16.12 -13.00
N GLU A 198 -6.87 -15.75 -13.54
CA GLU A 198 -7.22 -15.98 -14.94
C GLU A 198 -7.22 -14.67 -15.75
N ARG A 199 -6.28 -14.54 -16.70
CA ARG A 199 -6.21 -13.40 -17.64
C ARG A 199 -7.10 -13.64 -18.85
N ARG A 200 -8.38 -13.27 -18.74
CA ARG A 200 -9.35 -13.42 -19.84
C ARG A 200 -9.33 -12.25 -20.84
N SER A 201 -8.89 -11.06 -20.42
CA SER A 201 -8.80 -9.87 -21.25
C SER A 201 -7.58 -9.08 -20.85
N THR A 202 -6.64 -8.87 -21.78
CA THR A 202 -5.41 -8.11 -21.52
C THR A 202 -5.68 -6.68 -21.08
N VAL A 203 -6.77 -6.07 -21.55
CA VAL A 203 -7.09 -4.66 -21.28
C VAL A 203 -7.85 -4.47 -19.95
N CYS A 204 -8.70 -5.43 -19.57
CA CYS A 204 -9.48 -5.33 -18.32
C CYS A 204 -8.77 -5.98 -17.12
N SER A 205 -7.75 -6.81 -17.34
CA SER A 205 -7.00 -7.50 -16.28
C SER A 205 -5.91 -6.66 -15.62
N SER A 206 -5.64 -5.46 -16.13
CA SER A 206 -4.61 -4.55 -15.62
C SER A 206 -5.21 -3.22 -15.20
N LEU A 207 -4.63 -2.61 -14.17
CA LEU A 207 -5.07 -1.31 -13.68
C LEU A 207 -4.66 -0.20 -14.69
N PRO A 208 -5.60 0.67 -15.12
CA PRO A 208 -5.31 1.71 -16.11
C PRO A 208 -4.21 2.67 -15.66
N ILE A 209 -3.28 2.91 -16.58
CA ILE A 209 -2.22 3.92 -16.45
C ILE A 209 -2.82 5.31 -16.57
N GLY A 210 -2.27 6.30 -15.86
CA GLY A 210 -2.66 7.70 -16.01
C GLY A 210 -3.97 8.08 -15.34
N ARG A 211 -4.51 7.25 -14.44
CA ARG A 211 -5.82 7.48 -13.80
C ARG A 211 -5.76 7.74 -12.30
N ASP A 212 -4.62 7.52 -11.65
CA ASP A 212 -4.47 7.46 -10.19
C ASP A 212 -5.49 6.54 -9.53
N TYR A 213 -5.80 5.40 -10.15
CA TYR A 213 -6.65 4.41 -9.50
C TYR A 213 -5.84 3.61 -8.47
N LEU A 214 -6.55 3.12 -7.45
CA LEU A 214 -5.97 2.26 -6.40
C LEU A 214 -6.68 0.90 -6.43
N ALA A 215 -5.95 -0.17 -6.73
CA ALA A 215 -6.44 -1.52 -6.55
C ALA A 215 -6.27 -1.98 -5.10
N ALA A 216 -7.30 -2.60 -4.53
CA ALA A 216 -7.32 -3.02 -3.14
C ALA A 216 -7.91 -4.44 -2.99
N PRO A 217 -7.12 -5.41 -2.50
CA PRO A 217 -7.62 -6.72 -2.11
C PRO A 217 -8.67 -6.62 -1.01
N MET A 218 -9.69 -7.47 -1.09
CA MET A 218 -10.74 -7.57 -0.07
C MET A 218 -10.17 -7.96 1.30
N SER A 219 -9.11 -8.77 1.33
CA SER A 219 -8.37 -9.12 2.54
C SER A 219 -7.79 -7.89 3.25
N CYS A 220 -7.17 -6.96 2.52
CA CYS A 220 -6.60 -5.73 3.07
C CYS A 220 -7.70 -4.79 3.61
N LEU A 221 -8.80 -4.62 2.87
CA LEU A 221 -9.95 -3.85 3.36
C LEU A 221 -10.54 -4.48 4.63
N GLY A 222 -10.59 -5.80 4.70
CA GLY A 222 -11.01 -6.53 5.88
C GLY A 222 -10.12 -6.31 7.10
N GLN A 223 -8.81 -6.19 6.89
CA GLN A 223 -7.89 -5.85 7.97
C GLN A 223 -8.17 -4.44 8.53
N LEU A 224 -8.50 -3.46 7.69
CA LEU A 224 -8.90 -2.12 8.15
C LEU A 224 -10.17 -2.17 9.00
N THR A 225 -11.21 -2.88 8.55
CA THR A 225 -12.45 -3.04 9.32
C THR A 225 -12.22 -3.75 10.66
N LYS A 226 -11.35 -4.76 10.70
CA LYS A 226 -10.99 -5.45 11.96
C LYS A 226 -10.33 -4.52 12.97
N ARG A 227 -9.50 -3.56 12.52
CA ARG A 227 -8.82 -2.61 13.42
C ARG A 227 -9.79 -1.70 14.17
N CYS A 228 -10.92 -1.35 13.58
CA CYS A 228 -11.95 -0.55 14.24
C CYS A 228 -12.98 -1.40 15.00
N GLY A 229 -12.68 -2.67 15.30
CA GLY A 229 -13.56 -3.59 16.03
C GLY A 229 -14.74 -4.10 15.19
N GLY A 230 -14.72 -3.88 13.88
CA GLY A 230 -15.71 -4.44 12.96
C GLY A 230 -15.45 -5.93 12.73
N ASP A 231 -16.53 -6.72 12.66
CA ASP A 231 -16.40 -8.09 12.21
C ASP A 231 -16.29 -8.11 10.68
N PHE A 232 -15.08 -8.37 10.17
CA PHE A 232 -14.85 -8.74 8.77
C PHE A 232 -14.52 -10.22 8.70
N ASN A 233 -15.47 -11.06 9.14
CA ASN A 233 -15.42 -12.48 8.86
C ASN A 233 -15.70 -12.71 7.38
N ALA A 234 -14.61 -12.90 6.65
CA ALA A 234 -14.47 -13.38 5.30
C ALA A 234 -15.51 -14.41 4.76
N GLY A 235 -16.14 -15.20 5.64
CA GLY A 235 -17.20 -16.16 5.27
C GLY A 235 -18.64 -15.71 5.55
N GLY A 236 -18.86 -14.62 6.29
CA GLY A 236 -20.19 -14.22 6.78
C GLY A 236 -20.45 -12.72 6.93
N ALA A 237 -19.42 -11.90 7.12
CA ALA A 237 -19.55 -10.46 7.36
C ALA A 237 -19.83 -9.65 6.09
N ILE A 238 -19.32 -10.05 4.92
CA ILE A 238 -19.78 -9.40 3.67
C ILE A 238 -21.25 -9.74 3.41
N CYS A 239 -21.76 -10.87 3.92
CA CYS A 239 -23.18 -11.22 3.85
C CYS A 239 -24.04 -10.46 4.90
N ALA A 240 -23.50 -10.11 6.07
CA ALA A 240 -24.22 -9.27 7.04
C ALA A 240 -24.16 -7.78 6.67
N ALA A 241 -23.02 -7.32 6.15
CA ALA A 241 -22.87 -6.00 5.54
C ALA A 241 -23.54 -5.92 4.15
N ALA A 242 -23.96 -7.03 3.52
CA ALA A 242 -24.69 -7.03 2.24
C ALA A 242 -26.03 -6.30 2.29
N ASN A 243 -26.57 -6.05 3.50
CA ASN A 243 -27.75 -5.24 3.72
C ASN A 243 -27.45 -3.73 3.82
N SER A 244 -26.17 -3.33 3.91
CA SER A 244 -25.73 -1.94 4.02
C SER A 244 -24.66 -1.64 2.97
N SER A 245 -24.95 -0.78 2.00
CA SER A 245 -23.99 -0.31 0.98
C SER A 245 -22.80 0.49 1.53
N ARG A 246 -22.63 0.54 2.86
CA ARG A 246 -21.66 1.35 3.58
C ARG A 246 -20.91 0.47 4.58
N ILE A 247 -19.63 0.27 4.33
CA ILE A 247 -18.71 -0.54 5.13
C ILE A 247 -17.80 0.39 5.92
N MET A 248 -17.73 0.20 7.24
CA MET A 248 -16.86 1.00 8.09
C MET A 248 -15.39 0.57 7.95
N LEU A 249 -14.52 1.53 7.67
CA LEU A 249 -13.07 1.33 7.60
C LEU A 249 -12.34 1.96 8.80
N SER A 250 -12.93 3.01 9.38
CA SER A 250 -12.52 3.63 10.66
C SER A 250 -13.70 4.38 11.27
N GLN A 251 -13.52 4.94 12.47
CA GLN A 251 -14.57 5.71 13.18
C GLN A 251 -15.24 6.79 12.31
N ASP A 252 -14.49 7.46 11.43
CA ASP A 252 -14.97 8.56 10.60
C ASP A 252 -15.01 8.25 9.10
N ARG A 253 -14.65 7.03 8.66
CA ARG A 253 -14.51 6.70 7.23
C ARG A 253 -15.21 5.43 6.84
N PHE A 254 -15.84 5.52 5.68
CA PHE A 254 -16.67 4.46 5.17
C PHE A 254 -16.39 4.25 3.69
N TRP A 255 -16.28 2.99 3.31
CA TRP A 255 -16.33 2.57 1.93
C TRP A 255 -17.80 2.45 1.53
N ASN A 256 -18.19 3.20 0.51
CA ASN A 256 -19.49 3.01 -0.13
C ASN A 256 -19.33 1.96 -1.23
N PHE A 257 -19.83 0.75 -0.97
CA PHE A 257 -19.83 -0.30 -1.97
C PHE A 257 -20.84 0.05 -3.06
N SER A 258 -20.35 0.20 -4.30
CA SER A 258 -21.18 0.59 -5.44
C SER A 258 -21.04 -0.37 -6.61
N GLY A 259 -22.17 -0.59 -7.28
CA GLY A 259 -22.25 -1.35 -8.53
C GLY A 259 -21.98 -2.85 -8.37
N ASP A 260 -21.31 -3.44 -9.36
CA ASP A 260 -20.99 -4.87 -9.41
C ASP A 260 -19.53 -5.07 -9.84
N PRO A 261 -18.55 -4.76 -8.96
CA PRO A 261 -17.12 -4.83 -9.29
C PRO A 261 -16.65 -6.26 -9.58
N PHE A 262 -17.43 -7.28 -9.19
CA PHE A 262 -17.12 -8.70 -9.42
C PHE A 262 -17.92 -9.30 -10.58
N LYS A 263 -18.62 -8.46 -11.35
CA LYS A 263 -19.28 -8.89 -12.58
C LYS A 263 -18.23 -9.45 -13.52
N LYS A 264 -18.50 -10.63 -14.08
CA LYS A 264 -17.64 -11.21 -15.11
C LYS A 264 -17.55 -10.26 -16.31
N CYS A 265 -16.32 -9.91 -16.68
CA CYS A 265 -16.04 -9.13 -17.87
C CYS A 265 -16.52 -9.89 -19.12
N LYS A 266 -17.11 -9.16 -20.07
CA LYS A 266 -17.53 -9.66 -21.39
C LYS A 266 -16.73 -9.04 -22.55
N HIS A 267 -15.63 -8.37 -22.24
CA HIS A 267 -14.79 -7.74 -23.25
C HIS A 267 -13.81 -8.76 -23.81
N ASP A 268 -13.96 -9.02 -25.08
CA ASP A 268 -13.04 -9.81 -25.87
C ASP A 268 -11.85 -8.90 -26.19
N GLY A 269 -10.61 -9.35 -25.97
CA GLY A 269 -9.40 -8.50 -25.96
C GLY A 269 -9.06 -7.69 -27.24
N ASN A 270 -9.94 -7.70 -28.25
CA ASN A 270 -9.80 -6.99 -29.52
C ASN A 270 -10.65 -5.70 -29.62
N GLY A 271 -11.52 -5.41 -28.63
CA GLY A 271 -12.35 -4.21 -28.61
C GLY A 271 -11.68 -3.01 -27.93
N SER A 272 -12.09 -1.79 -28.29
CA SER A 272 -11.64 -0.55 -27.63
C SER A 272 -12.38 -0.25 -26.32
N SER A 273 -13.51 -0.92 -26.06
CA SER A 273 -14.29 -0.73 -24.83
C SER A 273 -13.76 -1.62 -23.71
N THR A 274 -13.73 -1.08 -22.50
CA THR A 274 -13.13 -1.74 -21.33
C THR A 274 -14.06 -1.68 -20.12
N CYS A 275 -13.78 -2.49 -19.11
CA CYS A 275 -14.49 -2.39 -17.83
C CYS A 275 -14.27 -1.02 -17.16
N TRP A 276 -13.16 -0.34 -17.49
CA TRP A 276 -12.75 0.93 -16.89
C TRP A 276 -13.56 2.13 -17.38
N ASP A 277 -14.29 1.98 -18.49
CA ASP A 277 -15.22 2.99 -18.99
C ASP A 277 -16.52 3.05 -18.14
N SER A 278 -16.77 2.01 -17.34
CA SER A 278 -17.94 1.90 -16.49
C SER A 278 -17.66 2.41 -15.08
N ARG A 279 -18.48 3.37 -14.61
CA ARG A 279 -18.43 3.82 -13.22
C ARG A 279 -18.91 2.76 -12.22
N ASN A 280 -19.56 1.69 -12.69
CA ASN A 280 -20.16 0.67 -11.82
C ASN A 280 -19.14 -0.29 -11.19
N ILE A 281 -17.86 -0.19 -11.54
CA ILE A 281 -16.80 -0.99 -10.93
C ILE A 281 -15.95 -0.17 -9.94
N LEU A 282 -16.00 1.16 -10.04
CA LEU A 282 -15.18 2.05 -9.24
C LEU A 282 -15.81 2.30 -7.86
N GLN A 283 -14.94 2.29 -6.86
CA GLN A 283 -15.30 2.42 -5.45
C GLN A 283 -14.81 3.74 -4.87
N GLN A 284 -15.40 4.16 -3.74
CA GLN A 284 -15.03 5.41 -3.07
C GLN A 284 -15.03 5.27 -1.54
N VAL A 285 -14.12 6.00 -0.90
CA VAL A 285 -14.06 6.16 0.56
C VAL A 285 -14.46 7.58 0.94
N ARG A 286 -15.39 7.71 1.89
CA ARG A 286 -15.94 8.99 2.34
C ARG A 286 -15.81 9.17 3.84
N LYS A 287 -15.74 10.44 4.26
CA LYS A 287 -15.88 10.84 5.67
C LYS A 287 -17.35 10.94 6.07
N THR A 288 -17.65 10.73 7.35
CA THR A 288 -18.96 11.00 7.94
C THR A 288 -19.36 12.45 7.68
N GLY A 289 -20.46 12.68 6.95
CA GLY A 289 -20.96 14.02 6.57
C GLY A 289 -21.24 14.21 5.07
N GLY A 290 -20.75 13.32 4.20
CA GLY A 290 -21.10 13.32 2.78
C GLY A 290 -22.44 12.61 2.53
N SER A 291 -23.53 13.37 2.33
CA SER A 291 -24.82 12.82 1.92
C SER A 291 -24.71 12.20 0.52
N THR A 292 -24.92 10.89 0.42
CA THR A 292 -25.60 10.25 -0.73
C THR A 292 -25.95 8.82 -0.33
N SER A 293 -27.24 8.52 -0.29
CA SER A 293 -27.74 7.16 -0.28
C SER A 293 -27.65 6.61 -1.69
N VAL A 294 -26.81 5.60 -1.88
CA VAL A 294 -26.99 4.66 -2.99
C VAL A 294 -27.24 3.32 -2.33
N SER A 295 -28.48 2.86 -2.41
CA SER A 295 -28.85 1.52 -1.99
C SER A 295 -28.48 0.56 -3.11
N THR A 296 -27.48 -0.27 -2.86
CA THR A 296 -27.17 -1.42 -3.71
C THR A 296 -27.18 -2.64 -2.83
N THR A 297 -28.18 -3.50 -3.02
CA THR A 297 -28.25 -4.82 -2.37
C THR A 297 -27.19 -5.73 -2.98
N LEU A 298 -26.31 -6.25 -2.13
CA LEU A 298 -25.30 -7.22 -2.54
C LEU A 298 -25.98 -8.57 -2.77
N HIS A 299 -26.24 -8.93 -4.02
CA HIS A 299 -26.87 -10.22 -4.34
C HIS A 299 -25.86 -11.39 -4.44
N ARG A 300 -24.55 -11.13 -4.25
CA ARG A 300 -23.50 -12.13 -4.54
C ARG A 300 -22.45 -12.18 -3.45
N ARG A 301 -21.98 -13.40 -3.13
CA ARG A 301 -20.80 -13.61 -2.27
C ARG A 301 -19.59 -12.91 -2.89
N VAL A 302 -18.91 -12.09 -2.11
CA VAL A 302 -17.67 -11.42 -2.51
C VAL A 302 -16.49 -12.36 -2.25
N PRO A 303 -15.61 -12.59 -3.26
CA PRO A 303 -14.46 -13.46 -3.10
C PRO A 303 -13.40 -12.81 -2.20
N LEU A 304 -12.71 -13.63 -1.39
CA LEU A 304 -11.65 -13.17 -0.49
C LEU A 304 -10.37 -12.78 -1.20
N SER A 305 -10.06 -13.51 -2.27
CA SER A 305 -9.03 -13.15 -3.24
C SER A 305 -9.50 -12.04 -4.20
N GLY A 306 -10.72 -11.52 -4.01
CA GLY A 306 -11.25 -10.43 -4.81
C GLY A 306 -10.47 -9.14 -4.64
N VAL A 307 -10.50 -8.32 -5.69
CA VAL A 307 -9.89 -7.00 -5.72
C VAL A 307 -10.94 -6.01 -6.18
N VAL A 308 -11.03 -4.87 -5.50
CA VAL A 308 -11.85 -3.74 -5.92
C VAL A 308 -10.94 -2.56 -6.27
N VAL A 309 -11.43 -1.67 -7.13
CA VAL A 309 -10.64 -0.51 -7.58
C VAL A 309 -11.31 0.77 -7.12
N PHE A 310 -10.55 1.61 -6.44
CA PHE A 310 -10.99 2.93 -6.02
C PHE A 310 -10.55 4.00 -7.01
N GLY A 311 -11.48 4.89 -7.36
CA GLY A 311 -11.27 5.91 -8.38
C GLY A 311 -12.52 6.73 -8.65
N GLN A 312 -12.36 7.72 -9.53
CA GLN A 312 -13.31 8.69 -10.12
C GLN A 312 -14.59 9.00 -9.35
#